data_AF-A0A961A243-F1
#
_entry.id   AF-A0A961A243-F1
#
_cell.length_a   1.000
_cell.length_b   1.000
_cell.length_c   1.000
_cell.angle_alpha   90.00
_cell.angle_beta   90.00
_cell.angle_gamma   90.00
#
_symmetry.space_group_name_H-M   'P 1'
#
loop_
_entity.id
_entity.type
_entity.pdbx_description
1 polymer ?
#
loop_
_entity_poly.entity_id
_entity_poly.type
_entity_poly.pdbx_seq_one_letter_code
_entity_poly.pdbx_strand_id
1 'polypeptide(L)' 'LILHGRQDQVIPLEHAQRLHQGLPNSDLIILESCGHAAVWDAHGQIKKEILNFLKENP' A
#
# COMPACT_ATOMS: atom_id res chain seq x y z
N LEU A 1 1.30 -7.17 -3.46
CA LEU A 1 0.68 -6.11 -2.64
C LEU A 1 1.64 -4.96 -2.39
N ILE A 2 1.22 -3.73 -2.72
CA ILE A 2 1.88 -2.46 -2.43
C ILE A 2 0.90 -1.65 -1.58
N LEU A 3 1.33 -1.22 -0.40
CA LEU A 3 0.56 -0.37 0.51
C LEU A 3 1.27 0.98 0.62
N HIS A 4 0.58 2.07 0.34
CA HIS A 4 1.22 3.38 0.28
C HIS A 4 0.32 4.49 0.82
N GLY A 5 0.87 5.35 1.69
CA GLY A 5 0.15 6.51 2.22
C GLY A 5 -0.03 7.61 1.17
N ARG A 6 -1.24 8.12 0.96
CA ARG A 6 -1.47 9.21 0.00
C ARG A 6 -0.67 10.47 0.33
N GLN A 7 -0.45 10.73 1.61
CA GLN A 7 0.20 11.93 2.12
C GLN A 7 1.69 11.70 2.41
N ASP A 8 2.29 10.61 1.91
CA ASP A 8 3.70 10.32 2.06
C ASP A 8 4.55 11.44 1.41
N GLN A 9 5.26 12.19 2.25
CA GLN A 9 6.16 13.28 1.85
C GLN A 9 7.62 12.81 1.68
N VAL A 10 7.94 11.58 2.10
CA VAL A 10 9.28 10.98 1.96
C VAL A 10 9.38 10.28 0.61
N ILE A 11 8.36 9.51 0.26
CA ILE A 11 8.23 8.84 -1.03
C ILE A 11 6.89 9.27 -1.64
N PRO A 12 6.88 10.18 -2.63
CA PRO A 12 5.65 10.59 -3.29
C PRO A 12 4.84 9.43 -3.89
N LEU A 13 3.50 9.55 -3.86
CA LEU A 13 2.55 8.55 -4.37
C LEU A 13 2.84 8.07 -5.80
N GLU A 14 3.37 8.95 -6.66
CA GLU A 14 3.74 8.60 -8.04
C GLU A 14 4.72 7.42 -8.09
N HIS A 15 5.63 7.28 -7.13
CA HIS A 15 6.57 6.16 -7.11
C HIS A 15 5.87 4.82 -6.88
N ALA A 16 4.86 4.77 -6.00
CA ALA A 16 4.06 3.55 -5.80
C ALA A 16 3.22 3.21 -7.04
N GLN A 17 2.67 4.22 -7.71
CA GLN A 17 1.94 4.04 -8.97
C GLN A 17 2.85 3.51 -10.09
N ARG A 18 4.06 4.07 -10.23
CA ARG A 18 5.06 3.60 -11.21
C ARG A 18 5.54 2.18 -10.90
N LEU A 19 5.74 1.86 -9.62
CA LEU A 19 6.09 0.50 -9.19
C LEU A 19 4.99 -0.50 -9.59
N HIS A 20 3.72 -0.17 -9.33
CA HIS A 20 2.59 -1.00 -9.70
C HIS A 20 2.48 -1.19 -11.23
N GLN A 21 2.64 -0.12 -12.00
CA GLN A 21 2.66 -0.19 -13.48
C GLN A 21 3.79 -1.09 -14.02
N GLY A 22 4.94 -1.10 -13.37
CA GLY A 22 6.11 -1.89 -13.76
C GLY A 22 6.14 -3.32 -13.22
N LEU A 23 5.27 -3.68 -12.27
CA LEU A 23 5.27 -4.98 -11.60
C LEU A 23 3.97 -5.74 -11.90
N PRO A 24 3.97 -6.71 -12.83
CA PRO A 24 2.79 -7.51 -13.10
C PRO A 24 2.37 -8.31 -11.86
N ASN A 25 1.07 -8.61 -11.74
CA ASN A 25 0.47 -9.30 -10.59
C ASN A 25 0.70 -8.60 -9.23
N SER A 26 0.84 -7.27 -9.24
CA SER A 26 0.84 -6.48 -8.02
C SER A 26 -0.51 -5.82 -7.80
N ASP A 27 -0.96 -5.74 -6.55
CA ASP A 27 -2.06 -4.86 -6.14
C ASP A 27 -1.50 -3.58 -5.53
N LEU A 28 -2.09 -2.43 -5.83
CA LEU A 28 -1.77 -1.16 -5.19
C LEU A 28 -2.96 -0.67 -4.35
N ILE A 29 -2.72 -0.54 -3.05
CA ILE A 29 -3.68 0.02 -2.10
C ILE A 29 -3.16 1.35 -1.58
N ILE A 30 -3.93 2.40 -1.83
CA ILE A 30 -3.65 3.77 -1.35
C ILE A 30 -4.36 3.98 -0.02
N LEU A 31 -3.59 4.33 1.01
CA LEU A 31 -4.07 4.65 2.35
C LEU A 31 -4.32 6.17 2.41
N GLU A 32 -5.58 6.55 2.19
CA GLU A 32 -6.00 7.94 1.88
C GLU A 32 -5.63 8.97 2.96
N SER A 33 -5.63 8.59 4.24
CA SER A 33 -5.33 9.48 5.38
C SER A 33 -4.00 9.13 6.07
N CYS A 34 -3.01 8.63 5.32
CA CYS A 34 -1.73 8.20 5.87
C CYS A 34 -0.53 8.83 5.16
N GLY A 35 0.52 9.09 5.94
CA GLY A 35 1.85 9.47 5.44
C GLY A 35 2.79 8.27 5.28
N HIS A 36 4.10 8.52 5.33
CA HIS A 36 5.13 7.49 5.12
C HIS A 36 5.02 6.31 6.11
N ALA A 37 4.83 6.63 7.38
CA ALA A 37 4.77 5.64 8.44
C ALA A 37 3.32 5.15 8.69
N ALA A 38 2.61 4.82 7.61
CA ALA A 38 1.19 4.46 7.61
C ALA A 38 0.81 3.30 8.53
N VAL A 39 1.78 2.48 8.94
CA VAL A 39 1.60 1.42 9.94
C VAL A 39 1.10 1.92 11.28
N TRP A 40 1.41 3.16 11.68
CA TRP A 40 0.93 3.71 12.94
C TRP A 40 -0.54 4.13 12.85
N ASP A 41 -0.91 4.78 11.74
CA ASP A 41 -2.25 5.34 11.54
C ASP A 41 -3.28 4.28 11.10
N ALA A 42 -2.85 3.31 10.28
CA ALA A 42 -3.74 2.36 9.58
C ALA A 42 -3.38 0.89 9.83
N HIS A 43 -2.78 0.54 10.98
CA HIS A 43 -2.42 -0.84 11.34
C HIS A 43 -3.55 -1.86 11.11
N GLY A 44 -4.80 -1.50 11.45
CA GLY A 44 -5.96 -2.36 11.25
C GLY A 44 -6.26 -2.64 9.77
N GLN A 45 -6.26 -1.60 8.94
CA GLN A 45 -6.46 -1.72 7.49
C GLN A 45 -5.30 -2.49 6.84
N ILE A 46 -4.06 -2.15 7.18
CA ILE A 46 -2.86 -2.82 6.66
C ILE A 46 -2.91 -4.32 6.99
N LYS A 47 -3.22 -4.69 8.23
CA LYS A 47 -3.39 -6.09 8.64
C LYS A 47 -4.46 -6.79 7.79
N LYS A 48 -5.62 -6.15 7.59
CA LYS A 48 -6.70 -6.69 6.76
C LYS A 48 -6.24 -6.96 5.34
N GLU A 49 -5.59 -5.99 4.69
CA GLU A 49 -5.15 -6.13 3.29
C GLU A 49 -4.05 -7.18 3.13
N ILE A 50 -3.11 -7.28 4.08
CA ILE A 50 -2.10 -8.35 4.09
C ILE A 50 -2.77 -9.73 4.18
N LEU A 51 -3.71 -9.90 5.11
CA LEU A 51 -4.39 -11.19 5.29
C LEU A 51 -5.25 -11.57 4.08
N ASN A 52 -5.87 -10.59 3.42
CA ASN A 52 -6.63 -10.82 2.19
C ASN A 52 -5.70 -11.25 1.06
N PHE A 53 -4.60 -10.53 0.85
CA PHE A 53 -3.62 -10.86 -0.18
C PHE A 53 -3.09 -12.29 -0.03
N LEU A 54 -2.76 -12.73 1.20
CA LEU A 54 -2.29 -14.09 1.46
C LEU A 54 -3.36 -15.17 1.21
N LYS A 55 -4.65 -14.87 1.40
CA LYS A 55 -5.74 -15.81 1.12
C LYS A 55 -6.00 -15.97 -0.37
N GLU A 56 -5.89 -14.88 -1.11
CA GLU A 56 -6.13 -14.83 -2.55
C GLU A 56 -4.94 -15.37 -3.35
N ASN A 57 -3.74 -15.39 -2.74
CA ASN A 57 -2.49 -15.86 -3.34
C ASN A 57 -1.82 -16.91 -2.41
N PRO A 58 -2.35 -18.16 -2.37
CA PRO A 58 -1.84 -19.23 -1.50
C PRO A 58 -0.45 -19.76 -1.88
#